data_AF-A0A838FZC5-F1
#
_entry.id   AF-A0A838FZC5-F1
#
_cell.length_a   1.000
_cell.length_b   1.000
_cell.length_c   1.000
_cell.angle_alpha   90.00
_cell.angle_beta   90.00
_cell.angle_gamma   90.00
#
_symmetry.space_group_name_H-M   'P 1'
#
loop_
_entity.id
_entity.type
_entity.pdbx_description
1 polymer ?
#
loop_
_entity_poly.entity_id
_entity_poly.type
_entity_poly.pdbx_seq_one_letter_code
_entity_poly.pdbx_strand_id
1 'polypeptide(L)'
;DALNERKKGRAPVFSQQERMEIVAALKPVDEVFVEESLEQKRDYILDHAAEVLVMGDDWAGKFDELEDICEVHYLSRTPAISTTALIEKISSSDE
;
A
#
# COMPACT_ATOMS: atom_id res chain seq x y z
N ASP A 1 12.93 4.61 0.31
CA ASP A 1 13.06 3.22 -0.20
C ASP A 1 13.32 2.10 0.82
N ALA A 2 13.81 2.41 2.02
CA ALA A 2 14.20 1.42 3.04
C ALA A 2 13.13 0.37 3.41
N LEU A 3 11.83 0.71 3.41
CA LEU A 3 10.77 -0.25 3.76
C LEU A 3 10.59 -1.35 2.69
N ASN A 4 10.69 -0.99 1.40
CA ASN A 4 10.57 -1.95 0.30
C ASN A 4 11.79 -2.87 0.20
N GLU A 5 12.98 -2.32 0.39
CA GLU A 5 14.22 -3.11 0.43
C GLU A 5 14.18 -4.13 1.58
N ARG A 6 13.75 -3.70 2.78
CA ARG A 6 13.59 -4.57 3.95
C ARG A 6 12.54 -5.66 3.76
N LYS A 7 11.44 -5.41 3.03
CA LYS A 7 10.35 -6.39 2.85
C LYS A 7 10.52 -7.33 1.65
N LYS A 8 11.09 -6.87 0.54
CA LYS A 8 11.08 -7.61 -0.74
C LYS A 8 12.46 -7.94 -1.29
N GLY A 9 13.53 -7.38 -0.72
CA GLY A 9 14.91 -7.63 -1.15
C GLY A 9 15.24 -7.16 -2.57
N ARG A 10 14.39 -6.31 -3.17
CA ARG A 10 14.55 -5.76 -4.52
C ARG A 10 14.25 -4.26 -4.46
N ALA A 11 15.11 -3.46 -5.08
CA ALA A 11 14.86 -2.03 -5.22
C ALA A 11 13.64 -1.83 -6.14
N PRO A 12 12.66 -1.00 -5.75
CA PRO A 12 11.56 -0.64 -6.63
C PRO A 12 12.08 0.09 -7.87
N VAL A 13 11.44 -0.14 -9.03
CA VAL A 13 11.82 0.48 -10.31
C VAL A 13 11.69 2.01 -10.26
N PHE A 14 10.71 2.50 -9.50
CA PHE A 14 10.49 3.92 -9.24
C PHE A 14 11.00 4.28 -7.84
N SER A 15 11.70 5.40 -7.73
CA SER A 15 12.12 5.96 -6.46
C SER A 15 10.92 6.28 -5.55
N GLN A 16 11.16 6.41 -4.24
CA GLN A 16 10.11 6.82 -3.32
C GLN A 16 9.40 8.11 -3.73
N GLN A 17 10.16 9.10 -4.19
CA GLN A 17 9.61 10.39 -4.63
C GLN A 17 8.67 10.21 -5.83
N GLU A 18 9.12 9.50 -6.87
CA GLU A 18 8.30 9.23 -8.06
C GLU A 18 7.03 8.47 -7.71
N ARG A 19 7.10 7.49 -6.79
CA ARG A 19 5.91 6.75 -6.34
C ARG A 19 4.92 7.65 -5.61
N MET A 20 5.41 8.60 -4.80
CA MET A 20 4.54 9.56 -4.13
C MET A 20 3.84 10.47 -5.15
N GLU A 21 4.58 10.97 -6.15
CA GLU A 21 4.02 11.80 -7.22
C GLU A 21 2.95 11.05 -8.03
N ILE A 22 3.19 9.78 -8.36
CA ILE A 22 2.22 8.93 -9.06
C ILE A 22 0.94 8.76 -8.24
N VAL A 23 1.05 8.49 -6.94
CA VAL A 23 -0.13 8.31 -6.07
C VAL A 23 -0.87 9.62 -5.87
N ALA A 24 -0.15 10.73 -5.69
CA ALA A 24 -0.73 12.07 -5.52
C ALA A 24 -1.47 12.55 -6.77
N ALA A 25 -1.10 12.06 -7.95
CA ALA A 25 -1.78 12.39 -9.22
C ALA A 25 -3.11 11.63 -9.41
N LEU A 26 -3.46 10.68 -8.53
CA LEU A 26 -4.71 9.93 -8.63
C LEU A 26 -5.89 10.81 -8.22
N LYS A 27 -6.96 10.80 -9.03
CA LYS A 27 -8.17 11.60 -8.80
C LYS A 27 -8.78 11.49 -7.38
N PRO A 28 -8.86 10.32 -6.74
CA PRO A 28 -9.47 10.19 -5.41
C PRO A 28 -8.49 10.45 -4.25
N VAL A 29 -7.25 10.88 -4.52
CA VAL A 29 -6.23 11.08 -3.49
C VAL A 29 -6.09 12.55 -3.17
N ASP A 30 -6.39 12.94 -1.94
CA ASP A 30 -6.25 14.32 -1.46
C ASP A 30 -4.84 14.60 -0.90
N GLU A 31 -4.25 13.62 -0.20
CA GLU A 31 -2.94 13.76 0.45
C GLU A 31 -2.12 12.47 0.35
N VAL A 32 -0.80 12.62 0.24
CA VAL A 32 0.16 11.51 0.25
C VAL A 32 1.32 11.87 1.17
N PHE A 33 1.62 10.96 2.10
CA PHE A 33 2.77 11.07 3.00
C PHE A 33 3.60 9.78 2.99
N VAL A 34 4.78 9.85 3.59
CA VAL A 34 5.68 8.70 3.70
C VAL A 34 5.32 7.86 4.93
N GLU A 35 4.98 6.60 4.70
CA GLU A 35 4.91 5.60 5.77
C GLU A 35 6.32 5.06 6.07
N GLU A 36 6.87 5.38 7.25
CA GLU A 36 8.22 4.96 7.65
C GLU A 36 8.27 3.53 8.21
N SER A 37 7.24 3.15 8.98
CA SER A 37 7.04 1.80 9.51
C SER A 37 5.56 1.46 9.64
N LEU A 38 5.25 0.15 9.59
CA LEU A 38 3.90 -0.35 9.90
C LEU A 38 3.55 -0.17 11.39
N GLU A 39 4.55 -0.13 12.27
CA GLU A 39 4.36 0.00 13.72
C GLU A 39 3.85 1.39 14.11
N GLN A 40 4.10 2.40 13.27
CA GLN A 40 3.67 3.78 13.48
C GLN A 40 2.25 4.05 12.97
N LYS A 41 1.51 3.03 12.51
CA LYS A 41 0.15 3.22 11.97
C LYS A 41 -0.80 3.88 12.96
N ARG A 42 -0.72 3.54 14.25
CA ARG A 42 -1.54 4.17 15.29
C ARG A 42 -1.30 5.68 15.34
N ASP A 43 -0.04 6.10 15.33
CA ASP A 43 0.34 7.52 15.38
C ASP A 43 -0.18 8.25 14.13
N TYR A 44 -0.03 7.67 12.93
CA TYR A 44 -0.56 8.26 11.71
C TYR A 44 -2.09 8.40 11.72
N ILE A 45 -2.82 7.43 12.28
CA ILE A 45 -4.28 7.51 12.39
C ILE A 45 -4.69 8.67 13.31
N LEU A 46 -4.00 8.84 14.44
CA LEU A 46 -4.29 9.90 15.39
C LEU A 46 -3.91 11.29 14.84
N ASP A 47 -2.73 11.42 14.24
CA ASP A 47 -2.21 12.69 13.72
C ASP A 47 -3.06 13.23 12.54
N HIS A 48 -3.53 12.32 11.68
CA HIS A 48 -4.40 12.68 10.56
C HIS A 48 -5.90 12.59 10.89
N ALA A 49 -6.25 12.28 12.14
CA ALA A 49 -7.62 12.07 12.59
C ALA A 49 -8.44 11.15 11.66
N ALA A 50 -7.82 10.05 11.23
CA ALA A 50 -8.43 9.12 10.29
C ALA A 50 -9.54 8.31 10.98
N GLU A 51 -10.76 8.37 10.44
CA GLU A 51 -11.90 7.61 10.96
C GLU A 51 -11.91 6.17 10.44
N VAL A 52 -11.30 5.91 9.28
CA VAL A 52 -11.32 4.62 8.60
C VAL A 52 -9.94 4.25 8.04
N LEU A 53 -9.44 3.06 8.39
CA LEU A 53 -8.27 2.43 7.80
C LEU A 53 -8.71 1.34 6.81
N VAL A 54 -8.29 1.47 5.55
CA VAL A 54 -8.56 0.48 4.51
C VAL A 54 -7.27 -0.21 4.08
N MET A 55 -7.23 -1.54 4.10
CA MET A 55 -6.09 -2.36 3.69
C MET A 55 -6.54 -3.49 2.76
N GLY A 56 -5.60 -4.12 2.04
CA GLY A 56 -5.88 -5.36 1.31
C GLY A 56 -6.08 -6.56 2.25
N ASP A 57 -6.84 -7.56 1.82
CA ASP A 57 -7.08 -8.82 2.54
C ASP A 57 -5.80 -9.61 2.89
N ASP A 58 -4.70 -9.41 2.17
CA ASP A 58 -3.37 -9.92 2.52
C ASP A 58 -2.91 -9.52 3.94
N TRP A 59 -3.53 -8.50 4.53
CA TRP A 59 -3.25 -7.99 5.88
C TRP A 59 -4.38 -8.24 6.89
N ALA A 60 -5.40 -9.04 6.53
CA ALA A 60 -6.52 -9.33 7.42
C ALA A 60 -6.05 -9.85 8.79
N GLY A 61 -6.60 -9.31 9.86
CA GLY A 61 -6.24 -9.66 11.24
C GLY A 61 -5.00 -8.96 11.78
N LYS A 62 -4.21 -8.26 10.95
CA LYS A 62 -2.96 -7.64 11.40
C LYS A 62 -3.18 -6.30 12.11
N PHE A 63 -4.16 -5.53 11.68
CA PHE A 63 -4.38 -4.17 12.16
C PHE A 63 -5.63 -4.04 13.04
N ASP A 64 -6.22 -5.16 13.44
CA ASP A 64 -7.43 -5.21 14.27
C ASP A 64 -7.21 -4.54 15.64
N GLU A 65 -5.95 -4.47 16.11
CA GLU A 65 -5.57 -3.72 17.31
C GLU A 65 -5.78 -2.19 17.22
N LEU A 66 -6.11 -1.68 16.03
CA LEU A 66 -6.39 -0.26 15.74
C LEU A 66 -7.90 0.02 15.65
N GLU A 67 -8.75 -1.01 15.81
CA GLU A 67 -10.21 -0.87 15.85
C GLU A 67 -10.70 -0.08 17.08
N ASP A 68 -9.83 0.14 18.08
CA ASP A 68 -10.12 0.98 19.24
C ASP A 68 -10.11 2.48 18.92
N ILE A 69 -9.46 2.88 17.82
CA ILE A 69 -9.29 4.29 17.41
C ILE A 69 -9.88 4.63 16.04
N CYS A 70 -10.18 3.65 15.17
CA CYS A 70 -10.77 3.86 13.85
C CYS A 70 -11.48 2.60 13.33
N GLU A 71 -12.28 2.69 12.27
CA GLU A 71 -12.85 1.52 11.60
C GLU A 71 -11.81 0.85 10.69
N VAL A 72 -11.61 -0.47 10.81
CA VAL A 72 -10.65 -1.22 9.98
C VAL A 72 -11.38 -2.06 8.94
N HIS A 73 -11.13 -1.81 7.65
CA HIS A 73 -11.70 -2.58 6.55
C HIS A 73 -10.63 -3.24 5.69
N TYR A 74 -10.85 -4.53 5.40
CA TYR A 74 -10.01 -5.31 4.48
C TYR A 74 -10.72 -5.52 3.16
N LEU A 75 -10.20 -4.95 2.07
CA LEU A 75 -10.73 -5.13 0.72
C LEU A 75 -10.14 -6.38 0.08
N SER A 76 -11.01 -7.23 -0.46
CA SER A 76 -10.60 -8.38 -1.26
C SER A 76 -9.79 -7.94 -2.47
N ARG A 77 -8.78 -8.73 -2.85
CA ARG A 77 -8.01 -8.44 -4.08
C ARG A 77 -8.95 -8.39 -5.28
N THR A 78 -8.74 -7.41 -6.15
CA THR A 78 -9.46 -7.34 -7.42
C THR A 78 -9.15 -8.61 -8.23
N PRO A 79 -10.14 -9.46 -8.54
CA PRO A 79 -9.89 -10.61 -9.38
C PRO A 79 -9.39 -10.11 -10.74
N ALA A 80 -8.25 -10.64 -11.20
CA ALA A 80 -7.57 -10.37 -12.47
C ALA A 80 -6.54 -9.22 -12.57
N ILE A 81 -6.17 -8.51 -11.50
CA ILE A 81 -4.99 -7.60 -11.53
C ILE A 81 -3.95 -8.04 -10.49
N SER A 82 -3.11 -8.98 -10.89
CA SER A 82 -1.90 -9.33 -10.14
C SER A 82 -0.69 -8.88 -10.96
N THR A 83 0.27 -8.24 -10.32
CA THR A 83 1.57 -7.91 -10.92
C THR A 83 2.21 -9.15 -11.55
N THR A 84 1.96 -10.34 -11.00
CA THR A 84 2.37 -11.63 -11.57
C THR A 84 1.75 -11.91 -12.94
N ALA A 85 0.44 -11.66 -13.10
CA ALA A 85 -0.26 -11.87 -14.36
C ALA A 85 0.17 -10.88 -15.45
N LEU A 86 0.52 -9.64 -15.07
CA LEU A 86 1.08 -8.64 -15.98
C LEU A 86 2.49 -9.03 -16.45
N ILE A 87 3.34 -9.56 -15.56
CA ILE A 87 4.68 -10.04 -15.89
C ILE A 87 4.61 -11.25 -16.82
N GLU A 88 3.74 -12.24 -16.55
CA GLU A 88 3.55 -13.40 -17.44
C GLU A 88 3.11 -12.99 -18.84
N LYS A 89 2.21 -12.01 -18.95
CA LYS A 89 1.68 -11.55 -20.23
C LYS A 89 2.73 -10.80 -21.07
N ILE A 90 3.68 -10.13 -20.42
CA ILE A 90 4.79 -9.44 -21.10
C ILE A 90 5.86 -10.45 -21.53
N SER A 91 6.19 -11.44 -20.69
CA SER A 91 7.19 -12.46 -21.02
C SER A 91 6.74 -13.48 -22.08
N SER A 92 5.44 -13.56 -22.39
CA SER A 92 4.91 -14.46 -23.44
C SER A 92 4.78 -13.79 -24.82
N SER A 93 5.30 -12.57 -25.00
CA SER A 93 5.17 -11.81 -26.25
C SER A 93 6.50 -11.66 -27.03
N ASP A 94 7.56 -12.35 -26.61
CA ASP A 94 8.78 -12.54 -27.40
C ASP A 94 8.69 -13.88 -28.15
N GLU A 95 8.03 -13.85 -29.31
CA GLU A 95 8.15 -14.86 -30.38
C GLU A 95 9.09 -14.31 -31.47
#